data_AF-A0A6B9L1A2-F1
#
_entry.id   AF-A0A6B9L1A2-F1
#
_cell.length_a   1.000
_cell.length_b   1.000
_cell.length_c   1.000
_cell.angle_alpha   90.00
_cell.angle_beta   90.00
_cell.angle_gamma   90.00
#
_symmetry.space_group_name_H-M   'P 1'
#
loop_
_entity.id
_entity.type
_entity.pdbx_description
1 polymer ?
#
loop_
_entity_poly.entity_id
_entity_poly.type
_entity_poly.pdbx_seq_one_letter_code
_entity_poly.pdbx_strand_id
1 'polypeptide(L)'
;MSPIAFLLPFLLQMVLSTNVSTTSNNGVTEIRLDNKIVDLTKATVLERSKCCTVYRPVEDSSCIIVSSKHGASMVNCHGSVSISTSGKLSAEEMAEFNSLTQKYSG
;
A
#
# COMPACT_ATOMS: atom_id res chain seq x y z
N MET A 1 -25.09 32.93 13.73
CA MET A 1 -23.81 32.21 13.55
C MET A 1 -23.96 31.37 12.29
N SER A 2 -23.15 31.61 11.25
CA SER A 2 -23.30 30.92 9.97
C SER A 2 -22.75 29.48 10.09
N PRO A 3 -23.54 28.43 9.79
CA PRO A 3 -23.11 27.04 9.95
C PRO A 3 -21.98 26.62 8.99
N ILE A 4 -21.64 27.47 8.02
CA ILE A 4 -20.58 27.19 7.02
C ILE A 4 -19.19 27.10 7.68
N ALA A 5 -18.95 27.83 8.78
CA ALA A 5 -17.64 27.83 9.44
C ALA A 5 -17.26 26.48 10.06
N PHE A 6 -18.22 25.61 10.36
CA PHE A 6 -17.94 24.29 10.96
C PHE A 6 -17.63 23.20 9.94
N LEU A 7 -17.94 23.37 8.65
CA LEU A 7 -17.73 22.33 7.63
C LEU A 7 -16.35 22.37 6.98
N LEU A 8 -15.67 23.52 6.99
CA LEU A 8 -14.36 23.69 6.37
C LEU A 8 -13.27 22.73 6.92
N PRO A 9 -13.11 22.53 8.25
CA PRO A 9 -12.09 21.61 8.74
C PRO A 9 -12.40 20.15 8.40
N PHE A 10 -13.67 19.77 8.24
CA PHE A 10 -14.05 18.41 7.87
C PHE A 10 -13.73 18.09 6.41
N LEU A 11 -13.90 19.08 5.52
CA LEU A 11 -13.50 18.95 4.12
C LEU A 11 -11.98 18.79 3.97
N LEU A 12 -11.19 19.46 4.81
CA LEU A 12 -9.72 19.40 4.73
C LEU A 12 -9.18 17.99 5.03
N GLN A 13 -9.82 17.26 5.95
CA GLN A 13 -9.39 15.90 6.31
C GLN A 13 -9.59 14.90 5.17
N MET A 14 -10.63 15.10 4.33
CA MET A 14 -10.86 14.24 3.17
C MET A 14 -9.77 14.39 2.08
N VAL A 15 -9.06 15.52 2.03
CA VAL A 15 -8.07 15.78 0.96
C VAL A 15 -6.74 15.04 1.22
N LEU A 16 -6.46 14.64 2.47
CA LEU A 16 -5.16 14.05 2.82
C LEU A 16 -5.12 12.52 2.78
N SER A 17 -6.26 11.84 2.59
CA SER A 17 -6.23 10.39 2.40
C SER A 17 -5.86 10.08 0.96
N THR A 18 -4.59 9.73 0.71
CA THR A 18 -4.19 9.11 -0.56
C THR A 18 -5.08 7.90 -0.79
N ASN A 19 -5.77 7.88 -1.93
CA ASN A 19 -6.68 6.80 -2.27
C ASN A 19 -5.84 5.61 -2.70
N VAL A 20 -5.71 4.64 -1.81
CA VAL A 20 -5.03 3.37 -2.08
C VAL A 20 -6.07 2.35 -2.53
N SER A 21 -5.89 1.79 -3.72
CA SER A 21 -6.68 0.64 -4.17
C SER A 21 -5.76 -0.47 -4.65
N THR A 22 -5.98 -1.69 -4.16
CA THR A 22 -5.27 -2.89 -4.58
C THR A 22 -6.26 -3.86 -5.21
N THR A 23 -6.08 -4.17 -6.49
CA THR A 23 -6.93 -5.07 -7.27
C THR A 23 -6.11 -6.27 -7.69
N SER A 24 -6.56 -7.48 -7.37
CA SER A 24 -5.93 -8.72 -7.87
C SER A 24 -6.79 -9.28 -9.00
N ASN A 25 -6.24 -9.37 -10.21
CA ASN A 25 -6.91 -9.98 -11.35
C ASN A 25 -6.01 -11.06 -11.96
N ASN A 26 -6.49 -12.31 -11.98
CA ASN A 26 -5.75 -13.47 -12.50
C ASN A 26 -4.34 -13.63 -11.91
N GLY A 27 -4.17 -13.31 -10.62
CA GLY A 27 -2.88 -13.42 -9.93
C GLY A 27 -1.92 -12.24 -10.15
N VAL A 28 -2.31 -11.25 -10.96
CA VAL A 28 -1.60 -9.98 -11.07
C VAL A 28 -2.24 -8.98 -10.12
N THR A 29 -1.46 -8.52 -9.15
CA THR A 29 -1.87 -7.47 -8.22
C THR A 29 -1.53 -6.11 -8.82
N GLU A 30 -2.55 -5.32 -9.12
CA GLU A 30 -2.46 -3.93 -9.53
C GLU A 30 -2.64 -3.04 -8.30
N ILE A 31 -1.70 -2.12 -8.11
CA ILE A 31 -1.72 -1.14 -7.02
C ILE A 31 -1.95 0.23 -7.64
N ARG A 32 -2.92 0.98 -7.13
CA ARG A 32 -3.15 2.36 -7.54
C ARG A 32 -3.08 3.30 -6.35
N LEU A 33 -2.43 4.44 -6.57
CA LEU A 33 -2.35 5.58 -5.66
C LEU A 33 -2.97 6.78 -6.37
N ASP A 34 -4.04 7.35 -5.82
CA ASP A 34 -4.76 8.49 -6.39
C ASP A 34 -5.12 8.29 -7.87
N ASN A 35 -5.66 7.10 -8.18
CA ASN A 35 -6.04 6.64 -9.52
C ASN A 35 -4.88 6.48 -10.51
N LYS A 36 -3.62 6.59 -10.08
CA LYS A 36 -2.44 6.25 -10.88
C LYS A 36 -1.98 4.85 -10.57
N ILE A 37 -1.77 4.04 -11.61
CA ILE A 37 -1.17 2.71 -11.48
C ILE A 37 0.28 2.87 -11.04
N VAL A 38 0.67 2.16 -9.99
CA VAL A 38 2.04 2.12 -9.49
C VAL A 38 2.87 1.19 -10.36
N ASP A 39 3.96 1.71 -10.91
CA ASP A 39 4.93 0.91 -11.64
C ASP A 39 6.05 0.44 -10.70
N LEU A 40 5.92 -0.79 -10.18
CA LEU A 40 6.93 -1.39 -9.29
C LEU A 40 8.30 -1.59 -9.95
N THR A 41 8.40 -1.51 -11.28
CA THR A 41 9.70 -1.60 -11.97
C THR A 41 10.51 -0.31 -11.85
N LYS A 42 9.83 0.82 -11.62
CA LYS A 42 10.44 2.13 -11.37
C LYS A 42 10.60 2.45 -9.90
N ALA A 43 9.94 1.70 -9.03
CA ALA A 43 9.99 1.89 -7.60
C ALA A 43 11.39 1.60 -7.03
N THR A 44 11.75 2.33 -5.96
CA THR A 44 12.99 2.07 -5.23
C THR A 44 12.79 0.86 -4.34
N VAL A 45 13.69 -0.11 -4.42
CA VAL A 45 13.71 -1.26 -3.52
C VAL A 45 14.34 -0.85 -2.19
N LEU A 46 13.61 -1.02 -1.09
CA LEU A 46 14.09 -0.73 0.26
C LEU A 46 14.66 -1.97 0.94
N GLU A 47 13.96 -3.10 0.79
CA GLU A 47 14.32 -4.35 1.42
C GLU A 47 13.90 -5.52 0.52
N ARG A 48 14.76 -6.54 0.43
CA ARG A 48 14.45 -7.81 -0.23
C ARG A 48 14.61 -8.92 0.78
N SER A 49 13.63 -9.79 0.78
CA SER A 49 13.56 -10.97 1.61
C SER A 49 13.37 -12.19 0.70
N LYS A 50 13.25 -13.40 1.24
CA LYS A 50 13.22 -14.63 0.43
C LYS A 50 11.99 -14.66 -0.47
N CYS A 51 10.83 -14.28 0.05
CA CYS A 51 9.55 -14.35 -0.63
C CYS A 51 8.87 -12.99 -0.81
N CYS A 52 9.39 -11.93 -0.19
CA CYS A 52 8.81 -10.58 -0.30
C CYS A 52 9.84 -9.52 -0.70
N THR A 53 9.38 -8.45 -1.32
CA THR A 53 10.17 -7.24 -1.59
C THR A 53 9.39 -6.01 -1.12
N VAL A 54 10.12 -5.07 -0.51
CA VAL A 54 9.59 -3.80 -0.05
C VAL A 54 10.04 -2.69 -0.99
N TYR A 55 9.07 -1.90 -1.43
CA TYR A 55 9.23 -0.85 -2.43
C TYR A 55 8.80 0.50 -1.86
N ARG A 56 9.45 1.55 -2.34
CA ARG A 56 8.97 2.92 -2.28
C ARG A 56 8.61 3.36 -3.71
N PRO A 57 7.31 3.57 -4.01
CA PRO A 57 6.89 3.97 -5.34
C PRO A 57 7.41 5.38 -5.68
N VAL A 58 7.55 5.67 -6.98
CA VAL A 58 8.01 6.99 -7.46
C VAL A 58 6.88 8.01 -7.44
N GLU A 59 5.64 7.52 -7.49
CA GLU A 59 4.41 8.30 -7.50
C GLU A 59 4.16 8.99 -6.15
N ASP A 60 4.56 8.34 -5.05
CA ASP A 60 4.52 8.90 -3.71
C ASP A 60 5.64 8.30 -2.83
N SER A 61 6.67 9.11 -2.56
CA SER A 61 7.82 8.69 -1.76
C SER A 61 7.54 8.45 -0.27
N SER A 62 6.38 8.90 0.23
CA SER A 62 5.93 8.62 1.58
C SER A 62 5.27 7.24 1.70
N CYS A 63 4.87 6.65 0.58
CA CYS A 63 4.25 5.34 0.55
C CYS A 63 5.28 4.23 0.65
N ILE A 64 4.87 3.13 1.26
CA ILE A 64 5.61 1.88 1.30
C ILE A 64 4.72 0.77 0.78
N ILE A 65 5.27 -0.09 -0.07
CA ILE A 65 4.59 -1.25 -0.62
C ILE A 65 5.39 -2.49 -0.26
N VAL A 66 4.78 -3.41 0.50
CA VAL A 66 5.30 -4.77 0.67
C VAL A 66 4.62 -5.65 -0.36
N SER A 67 5.38 -6.41 -1.15
CA SER A 67 4.84 -7.32 -2.16
C SER A 67 5.45 -8.71 -2.02
N SER A 68 4.60 -9.72 -1.95
CA SER A 68 4.99 -11.13 -1.92
C SER A 68 5.06 -11.72 -3.32
N LYS A 69 5.89 -12.75 -3.52
CA LYS A 69 6.04 -13.44 -4.81
C LYS A 69 4.73 -14.01 -5.33
N HIS A 70 3.83 -14.43 -4.45
CA HIS A 70 2.56 -15.07 -4.81
C HIS A 70 1.33 -14.15 -4.68
N GLY A 71 1.54 -12.82 -4.71
CA GLY A 71 0.48 -11.85 -4.96
C GLY A 71 -0.11 -11.19 -3.71
N ALA A 72 0.38 -11.49 -2.51
CA ALA A 72 0.03 -10.66 -1.35
C ALA A 72 0.73 -9.30 -1.46
N SER A 73 0.05 -8.27 -1.01
CA SER A 73 0.60 -6.93 -0.96
C SER A 73 0.06 -6.16 0.23
N MET A 74 0.90 -5.31 0.81
CA MET A 74 0.49 -4.27 1.73
C MET A 74 0.95 -2.93 1.16
N VAL A 75 0.12 -1.91 1.32
CA VAL A 75 0.43 -0.53 0.94
C VAL A 75 0.14 0.36 2.14
N ASN A 76 1.14 1.08 2.62
CA ASN A 76 1.01 2.10 3.66
C ASN A 76 1.33 3.47 3.06
N CYS A 77 0.35 4.37 3.06
CA CYS A 77 0.49 5.75 2.60
C CYS A 77 -0.11 6.69 3.62
N HIS A 78 0.69 7.61 4.17
CA HIS A 78 0.23 8.61 5.14
C HIS A 78 -0.56 8.01 6.33
N GLY A 79 -0.16 6.83 6.79
CA GLY A 79 -0.83 6.10 7.89
C GLY A 79 -2.09 5.32 7.48
N SER A 80 -2.51 5.41 6.21
CA SER A 80 -3.54 4.55 5.65
C SER A 80 -2.92 3.26 5.14
N VAL A 81 -3.31 2.12 5.73
CA VAL A 81 -2.78 0.80 5.40
C VAL A 81 -3.84 -0.02 4.69
N SER A 82 -3.53 -0.54 3.50
CA SER A 82 -4.33 -1.52 2.76
C SER A 82 -3.55 -2.82 2.64
N ILE A 83 -4.19 -3.95 2.92
CA ILE A 83 -3.58 -5.28 2.82
C ILE A 83 -4.46 -6.15 1.93
N SER A 84 -3.85 -6.77 0.93
CA SER A 84 -4.44 -7.83 0.12
C SER A 84 -3.59 -9.09 0.26
N THR A 85 -4.18 -10.18 0.75
CA THR A 85 -3.52 -11.49 0.80
C THR A 85 -4.04 -12.41 -0.29
N SER A 86 -4.27 -11.87 -1.49
CA SER A 86 -4.65 -12.66 -2.66
C SER A 86 -3.52 -13.62 -3.04
N GLY A 87 -3.88 -14.86 -3.39
CA GLY A 87 -2.93 -15.88 -3.84
C GLY A 87 -2.74 -17.03 -2.86
N LYS A 88 -1.88 -17.98 -3.23
CA LYS A 88 -1.55 -19.17 -2.43
C LYS A 88 -0.17 -18.99 -1.80
N LEU A 89 -0.13 -18.33 -0.65
CA LEU A 89 1.10 -18.12 0.10
C LEU A 89 1.49 -19.41 0.83
N SER A 90 2.78 -19.75 0.81
CA SER A 90 3.31 -20.75 1.73
C SER A 90 3.29 -20.22 3.17
N ALA A 91 3.37 -21.10 4.16
CA ALA A 91 3.46 -20.68 5.57
C ALA A 91 4.70 -19.79 5.83
N GLU A 92 5.81 -20.09 5.17
CA GLU A 92 7.05 -19.31 5.24
C GLU A 92 6.85 -17.91 4.65
N GLU A 93 6.25 -17.80 3.46
CA GLU A 93 5.98 -16.52 2.82
C GLU A 93 4.96 -15.69 3.61
N MET A 94 3.92 -16.32 4.15
CA MET A 94 2.94 -15.63 4.99
C MET A 94 3.60 -15.05 6.25
N ALA A 95 4.49 -15.81 6.90
CA ALA A 95 5.22 -15.34 8.08
C ALA A 95 6.12 -14.14 7.74
N GLU A 96 6.85 -14.21 6.63
CA GLU A 96 7.72 -13.14 6.17
C GLU A 96 6.92 -11.89 5.74
N PHE A 97 5.81 -12.08 5.02
CA PHE A 97 4.90 -11.02 4.62
C PHE A 97 4.30 -10.32 5.84
N ASN A 98 3.85 -11.07 6.85
CA ASN A 98 3.32 -10.50 8.08
C ASN A 98 4.37 -9.74 8.88
N SER A 99 5.60 -10.27 8.96
CA SER A 99 6.73 -9.62 9.63
C SER A 99 7.07 -8.26 8.97
N LEU A 100 7.20 -8.24 7.64
CA LEU A 100 7.46 -6.99 6.91
C LEU A 100 6.27 -6.04 6.97
N THR A 101 5.05 -6.57 6.87
CA THR A 101 3.84 -5.76 7.01
C THR A 101 3.81 -5.06 8.37
N GLN A 102 4.07 -5.78 9.45
CA GLN A 102 4.13 -5.21 10.79
C GLN A 102 5.25 -4.17 10.93
N LYS A 103 6.42 -4.41 10.33
CA LYS A 103 7.55 -3.47 10.34
C LYS A 103 7.23 -2.16 9.61
N TYR A 104 6.46 -2.22 8.52
CA TYR A 104 6.21 -1.08 7.63
C TYR A 104 4.79 -0.49 7.72
N SER A 105 3.91 -1.06 8.54
CA SER A 105 2.58 -0.50 8.83
C SER A 105 2.57 0.51 9.99
N GLY A 106 3.68 0.63 10.72
CA GLY A 106 3.82 1.48 11.91
C GLY A 106 4.08 2.94 11.62
#